data_AF-A0AAD7GXA4-F1
#
_entry.id   AF-A0AAD7GXA4-F1
#
_cell.length_a   1.000
_cell.length_b   1.000
_cell.length_c   1.000
_cell.angle_alpha   90.00
_cell.angle_beta   90.00
_cell.angle_gamma   90.00
#
_symmetry.space_group_name_H-M   'P 1'
#
loop_
_entity.id
_entity.type
_entity.pdbx_description
1 polymer ?
#
loop_
_entity_poly.entity_id
_entity_poly.type
_entity_poly.pdbx_seq_one_letter_code
_entity_poly.pdbx_strand_id
1 'polypeptide(L)'
;MIGLVACGHTLGGVTAVDFPTINTGSGIAPFDDTRLFDNHIATNYIQGPTIDPLVKGPALTDSDGRIFGSDGNTTMKSFSSSAATFASTCATLIGRMIDTVPSGVTLRDPVVPISFKPRDYLLSVTPAGILNLQVTADIFGPSVINNDRVVTLHWADRQSTTCASGACSASPVSTTSKTTLRNGNTLQSYTFSVNASATASFSSFWFTVDEVGNGANVTTQNNGGGNYPVDDLIANVPAYSCGILSGTDIARITTAVRTDGATQASDVSVEAMLQNRVSMTADLTTVSASPGTAPFVSPIPQYTFYTALIPGDTNLFCQYLNYEFSATFAGITHTGPLLEGACSIRAIKIQVACSAT
;
A
#
# COMPACT_ATOMS: atom_id res chain seq x y z
N MET A 1 4.79 24.93 -20.29
CA MET A 1 3.58 24.65 -19.49
C MET A 1 2.85 23.42 -20.02
N ILE A 2 2.35 23.43 -21.27
CA ILE A 2 1.61 22.31 -21.89
C ILE A 2 2.28 20.96 -21.64
N GLY A 3 3.56 20.83 -21.97
CA GLY A 3 4.33 19.61 -21.74
C GLY A 3 4.30 19.14 -20.29
N LEU A 4 4.53 20.02 -19.31
CA LEU A 4 4.54 19.63 -17.89
C LEU A 4 3.17 19.14 -17.42
N VAL A 5 2.09 19.82 -17.83
CA VAL A 5 0.72 19.42 -17.47
C VAL A 5 0.36 18.08 -18.11
N ALA A 6 0.57 17.93 -19.43
CA ALA A 6 0.28 16.67 -20.11
C ALA A 6 1.12 15.50 -19.56
N CYS A 7 2.40 15.72 -19.27
CA CYS A 7 3.26 14.71 -18.68
C CYS A 7 2.87 14.33 -17.24
N GLY A 8 2.33 15.27 -16.46
CA GLY A 8 1.86 14.99 -15.11
C GLY A 8 0.48 14.31 -15.10
N HIS A 9 -0.43 14.78 -15.95
CA HIS A 9 -1.83 14.36 -16.00
C HIS A 9 -2.08 13.17 -16.94
N THR A 10 -1.06 12.53 -17.51
CA THR A 10 -1.23 11.17 -18.03
C THR A 10 -1.35 10.12 -16.91
N LEU A 11 -1.10 10.51 -15.65
CA LEU A 11 -1.27 9.65 -14.49
C LEU A 11 -2.23 10.26 -13.47
N GLY A 12 -3.12 9.44 -12.93
CA GLY A 12 -3.96 9.80 -11.78
C GLY A 12 -5.27 10.48 -12.17
N GLY A 13 -5.73 11.38 -11.30
CA GLY A 13 -7.02 12.04 -11.43
C GLY A 13 -7.36 12.93 -10.25
N VAL A 14 -8.61 13.38 -10.20
CA VAL A 14 -9.15 14.32 -9.21
C VAL A 14 -10.07 13.61 -8.23
N THR A 15 -9.80 13.73 -6.92
CA THR A 15 -10.62 13.14 -5.85
C THR A 15 -11.87 13.98 -5.59
N ALA A 16 -13.03 13.34 -5.38
CA ALA A 16 -14.28 14.02 -5.03
C ALA A 16 -14.22 14.69 -3.64
N VAL A 17 -13.43 14.14 -2.72
CA VAL A 17 -13.29 14.66 -1.34
C VAL A 17 -12.55 16.00 -1.33
N ASP A 18 -11.44 16.09 -2.07
CA ASP A 18 -10.62 17.31 -2.07
C ASP A 18 -11.12 18.34 -3.09
N PHE A 19 -11.74 17.88 -4.18
CA PHE A 19 -12.18 18.73 -5.29
C PHE A 19 -13.64 18.43 -5.72
N PRO A 20 -14.62 18.60 -4.82
CA PRO A 20 -16.04 18.25 -5.07
C PRO A 20 -16.69 19.08 -6.19
N THR A 21 -16.11 20.23 -6.55
CA THR A 21 -16.59 21.07 -7.66
C THR A 21 -16.10 20.62 -9.03
N ILE A 22 -15.04 19.80 -9.07
CA ILE A 22 -14.45 19.24 -10.29
C ILE A 22 -14.90 17.80 -10.47
N ASN A 23 -14.81 16.99 -9.41
CA ASN A 23 -15.36 15.65 -9.36
C ASN A 23 -16.62 15.64 -8.49
N THR A 24 -17.78 15.78 -9.14
CA THR A 24 -19.10 15.76 -8.48
C THR A 24 -19.62 14.35 -8.21
N GLY A 25 -18.85 13.31 -8.57
CA GLY A 25 -19.19 11.91 -8.35
C GLY A 25 -18.62 11.38 -7.03
N SER A 26 -18.29 10.09 -7.01
CA SER A 26 -17.51 9.46 -5.96
C SER A 26 -16.08 9.18 -6.44
N GLY A 27 -15.18 8.95 -5.49
CA GLY A 27 -13.86 8.41 -5.80
C GLY A 27 -12.94 9.36 -6.57
N ILE A 28 -12.22 8.81 -7.55
CA ILE A 28 -11.25 9.52 -8.40
C ILE A 28 -11.80 9.63 -9.83
N ALA A 29 -11.86 10.85 -10.37
CA ALA A 29 -12.13 11.13 -11.77
C ALA A 29 -10.79 11.18 -12.53
N PRO A 30 -10.46 10.18 -13.36
CA PRO A 30 -9.15 10.08 -14.00
C PRO A 30 -8.96 11.14 -15.10
N PHE A 31 -7.70 11.52 -15.33
CA PHE A 31 -7.35 12.46 -16.38
C PHE A 31 -7.36 11.84 -17.79
N ASP A 32 -6.94 10.58 -17.92
CA ASP A 32 -7.07 9.80 -19.15
C ASP A 32 -7.51 8.35 -18.87
N ASP A 33 -7.60 7.52 -19.91
CA ASP A 33 -8.12 6.15 -19.86
C ASP A 33 -7.04 5.08 -19.64
N THR A 34 -5.83 5.43 -19.18
CA THR A 34 -4.79 4.44 -18.86
C THR A 34 -4.12 4.67 -17.49
N ARG A 35 -3.52 3.61 -16.94
CA ARG A 35 -2.68 3.68 -15.72
C ARG A 35 -1.19 3.72 -16.05
N LEU A 36 -0.86 3.89 -17.32
CA LEU A 36 0.50 3.82 -17.82
C LEU A 36 0.99 5.23 -18.11
N PHE A 37 2.31 5.40 -18.05
CA PHE A 37 2.90 6.64 -18.53
C PHE A 37 2.96 6.58 -20.06
N ASP A 38 1.91 7.06 -20.72
CA ASP A 38 1.76 7.04 -22.18
C ASP A 38 1.16 8.36 -22.71
N ASN A 39 0.78 8.43 -23.98
CA ASN A 39 0.30 9.66 -24.60
C ASN A 39 -1.24 9.74 -24.71
N HIS A 40 -1.99 8.93 -23.94
CA HIS A 40 -3.46 8.87 -24.04
C HIS A 40 -4.15 10.18 -23.67
N ILE A 41 -3.63 10.92 -22.69
CA ILE A 41 -4.08 12.30 -22.40
C ILE A 41 -4.08 13.18 -23.66
N ALA A 42 -3.09 13.02 -24.54
CA ALA A 42 -2.99 13.81 -25.77
C ALA A 42 -3.85 13.25 -26.91
N THR A 43 -3.88 11.94 -27.11
CA THR A 43 -4.73 11.32 -28.15
C THR A 43 -6.20 11.59 -27.88
N ASN A 44 -6.65 11.44 -26.63
CA ASN A 44 -8.04 11.63 -26.26
C ASN A 44 -8.46 13.10 -26.30
N TYR A 45 -7.55 14.02 -25.97
CA TYR A 45 -7.80 15.46 -26.13
C TYR A 45 -7.96 15.89 -27.60
N ILE A 46 -7.12 15.37 -28.51
CA ILE A 46 -7.12 15.76 -29.93
C ILE A 46 -8.18 15.01 -30.75
N GLN A 47 -8.34 13.71 -30.52
CA GLN A 47 -9.14 12.81 -31.36
C GLN A 47 -10.50 12.46 -30.74
N GLY A 48 -10.64 12.65 -29.42
CA GLY A 48 -11.89 12.49 -28.67
C GLY A 48 -12.30 11.05 -28.35
N PRO A 49 -13.23 10.86 -27.39
CA PRO A 49 -13.59 11.79 -26.32
C PRO A 49 -12.61 11.69 -25.13
N THR A 50 -12.09 12.83 -24.66
CA THR A 50 -11.33 12.88 -23.38
C THR A 50 -12.22 12.56 -22.19
N ILE A 51 -11.72 11.92 -21.14
CA ILE A 51 -12.44 11.77 -19.86
C ILE A 51 -11.93 12.76 -18.80
N ASP A 52 -10.95 13.58 -19.15
CA ASP A 52 -10.33 14.56 -18.28
C ASP A 52 -11.37 15.56 -17.71
N PRO A 53 -11.61 15.57 -16.39
CA PRO A 53 -12.53 16.50 -15.77
C PRO A 53 -12.07 17.97 -15.87
N LEU A 54 -10.78 18.21 -16.12
CA LEU A 54 -10.19 19.54 -16.32
C LEU A 54 -10.22 19.99 -17.79
N VAL A 55 -10.77 19.17 -18.68
CA VAL A 55 -11.12 19.57 -20.06
C VAL A 55 -12.65 19.64 -20.22
N LYS A 56 -13.37 18.66 -19.66
CA LYS A 56 -14.84 18.55 -19.78
C LYS A 56 -15.63 19.29 -18.70
N GLY A 57 -14.99 19.68 -17.61
CA GLY A 57 -15.64 20.32 -16.47
C GLY A 57 -16.21 21.70 -16.78
N PRO A 58 -16.92 22.32 -15.82
CA PRO A 58 -17.39 23.70 -15.95
C PRO A 58 -16.27 24.64 -16.40
N ALA A 59 -16.60 25.69 -17.14
CA ALA A 59 -15.61 26.65 -17.66
C ALA A 59 -14.78 27.35 -16.57
N LEU A 60 -15.10 27.22 -15.28
CA LEU A 60 -14.27 27.75 -14.19
C LEU A 60 -13.15 26.77 -13.77
N THR A 61 -13.22 25.52 -14.20
CA THR A 61 -12.34 24.43 -13.80
C THR A 61 -11.71 23.70 -15.01
N ASP A 62 -11.80 24.28 -16.21
CA ASP A 62 -11.28 23.73 -17.47
C ASP A 62 -9.78 24.05 -17.68
N SER A 63 -8.97 23.94 -16.63
CA SER A 63 -7.56 24.36 -16.65
C SER A 63 -6.75 23.66 -17.74
N ASP A 64 -6.95 22.37 -17.90
CA ASP A 64 -6.22 21.56 -18.87
C ASP A 64 -6.66 21.91 -20.28
N GLY A 65 -7.95 22.08 -20.51
CA GLY A 65 -8.49 22.55 -21.79
C GLY A 65 -7.85 23.87 -22.24
N ARG A 66 -7.71 24.83 -21.33
CA ARG A 66 -7.07 26.13 -21.59
C ARG A 66 -5.56 26.01 -21.85
N ILE A 67 -4.86 25.22 -21.03
CA ILE A 67 -3.41 25.05 -21.15
C ILE A 67 -3.09 24.30 -22.45
N PHE A 68 -3.73 23.17 -22.71
CA PHE A 68 -3.57 22.37 -23.92
C PHE A 68 -3.85 23.18 -25.19
N GLY A 69 -4.84 24.08 -25.14
CA GLY A 69 -5.19 24.99 -26.23
C GLY A 69 -4.30 26.23 -26.39
N SER A 70 -3.43 26.53 -25.43
CA SER A 70 -2.72 27.82 -25.37
C SER A 70 -1.75 28.08 -26.52
N ASP A 71 -1.33 27.05 -27.25
CA ASP A 71 -0.47 27.15 -28.45
C ASP A 71 -1.19 26.76 -29.76
N GLY A 72 -2.53 26.82 -29.76
CA GLY A 72 -3.34 26.36 -30.89
C GLY A 72 -3.33 24.84 -31.08
N ASN A 73 -3.17 24.09 -29.98
CA ASN A 73 -3.06 22.63 -29.92
C ASN A 73 -1.83 22.05 -30.63
N THR A 74 -0.80 22.86 -30.88
CA THR A 74 0.38 22.42 -31.63
C THR A 74 1.14 21.33 -30.88
N THR A 75 1.43 21.57 -29.60
CA THR A 75 2.12 20.61 -28.73
C THR A 75 1.30 19.33 -28.55
N MET A 76 0.00 19.45 -28.26
CA MET A 76 -0.86 18.29 -28.03
C MET A 76 -1.06 17.44 -29.29
N LYS A 77 -1.13 18.04 -30.49
CA LYS A 77 -1.10 17.29 -31.76
C LYS A 77 0.20 16.54 -31.95
N SER A 78 1.35 17.14 -31.60
CA SER A 78 2.65 16.47 -31.67
C SER A 78 2.71 15.27 -30.73
N PHE A 79 2.20 15.40 -29.50
CA PHE A 79 2.15 14.30 -28.54
C PHE A 79 1.17 13.21 -28.96
N SER A 80 -0.02 13.59 -29.42
CA SER A 80 -1.02 12.66 -29.95
C SER A 80 -0.48 11.83 -31.13
N SER A 81 0.38 12.41 -31.96
CA SER A 81 0.93 11.73 -33.14
C SER A 81 2.14 10.83 -32.84
N SER A 82 2.77 10.93 -31.66
CA SER A 82 4.00 10.20 -31.35
C SER A 82 4.21 9.99 -29.85
N ALA A 83 3.99 8.76 -29.40
CA ALA A 83 4.30 8.35 -28.02
C ALA A 83 5.79 8.52 -27.66
N ALA A 84 6.69 8.33 -28.63
CA ALA A 84 8.12 8.54 -28.42
C ALA A 84 8.47 10.03 -28.19
N THR A 85 7.81 10.93 -28.91
CA THR A 85 7.98 12.38 -28.72
C THR A 85 7.42 12.82 -27.37
N PHE A 86 6.26 12.31 -26.98
CA PHE A 86 5.69 12.52 -25.66
C PHE A 86 6.67 12.06 -24.56
N ALA A 87 7.09 10.79 -24.58
CA ALA A 87 7.96 10.21 -23.56
C ALA A 87 9.31 10.93 -23.42
N SER A 88 9.98 11.25 -24.54
CA SER A 88 11.26 11.97 -24.54
C SER A 88 11.12 13.42 -24.04
N THR A 89 10.04 14.10 -24.40
CA THR A 89 9.73 15.45 -23.89
C THR A 89 9.46 15.39 -22.40
N CYS A 90 8.67 14.43 -21.93
CA CYS A 90 8.38 14.26 -20.51
C CYS A 90 9.62 13.95 -19.68
N ALA A 91 10.48 13.03 -20.14
CA ALA A 91 11.75 12.74 -19.47
C ALA A 91 12.60 14.00 -19.30
N THR A 92 12.67 14.84 -20.34
CA THR A 92 13.40 16.11 -20.31
C THR A 92 12.79 17.11 -19.33
N LEU A 93 11.46 17.28 -19.37
CA LEU A 93 10.77 18.27 -18.55
C LEU A 93 10.74 17.88 -17.06
N ILE A 94 10.49 16.61 -16.75
CA ILE A 94 10.53 16.08 -15.39
C ILE A 94 11.96 16.13 -14.84
N GLY A 95 12.97 15.77 -15.65
CA GLY A 95 14.37 15.92 -15.30
C GLY A 95 14.70 17.36 -14.92
N ARG A 96 14.32 18.34 -15.75
CA ARG A 96 14.47 19.76 -15.41
C ARG A 96 13.75 20.14 -14.13
N MET A 97 12.56 19.62 -13.84
CA MET A 97 11.83 19.92 -12.60
C MET A 97 12.58 19.39 -11.37
N ILE A 98 13.19 18.21 -11.47
CA ILE A 98 14.02 17.60 -10.42
C ILE A 98 15.33 18.39 -10.24
N ASP A 99 15.95 18.80 -11.35
CA ASP A 99 17.25 19.47 -11.36
C ASP A 99 17.17 20.99 -11.09
N THR A 100 15.96 21.56 -11.16
CA THR A 100 15.77 23.01 -10.90
C THR A 100 15.75 23.26 -9.40
N VAL A 101 16.85 23.84 -8.92
CA VAL A 101 17.01 24.27 -7.53
C VAL A 101 16.91 25.80 -7.49
N PRO A 102 16.10 26.40 -6.60
CA PRO A 102 16.03 27.85 -6.45
C PRO A 102 17.40 28.47 -6.21
N SER A 103 17.64 29.65 -6.79
CA SER A 103 18.89 30.39 -6.58
C SER A 103 19.14 30.64 -5.09
N GLY A 104 20.31 30.24 -4.60
CA GLY A 104 20.68 30.39 -3.18
C GLY A 104 20.42 29.14 -2.33
N VAL A 105 19.86 28.07 -2.89
CA VAL A 105 19.80 26.76 -2.22
C VAL A 105 21.03 25.94 -2.61
N THR A 106 21.85 25.59 -1.61
CA THR A 106 22.92 24.60 -1.76
C THR A 106 22.35 23.22 -1.45
N LEU A 107 22.34 22.33 -2.44
CA LEU A 107 21.98 20.93 -2.19
C LEU A 107 23.03 20.28 -1.28
N ARG A 108 22.55 19.46 -0.34
CA ARG A 108 23.41 18.51 0.39
C ARG A 108 23.78 17.33 -0.51
N ASP A 109 24.62 16.44 0.02
CA ASP A 109 24.93 15.18 -0.63
C ASP A 109 23.64 14.41 -1.02
N PRO A 110 23.64 13.71 -2.16
CA PRO A 110 22.50 12.92 -2.60
C PRO A 110 21.98 12.00 -1.49
N VAL A 111 20.67 11.92 -1.36
CA VAL A 111 20.04 10.97 -0.44
C VAL A 111 20.30 9.57 -0.98
N VAL A 112 21.15 8.81 -0.28
CA VAL A 112 21.44 7.42 -0.63
C VAL A 112 20.29 6.54 -0.13
N PRO A 113 19.77 5.61 -0.94
CA PRO A 113 18.77 4.65 -0.49
C PRO A 113 19.27 3.84 0.71
N ILE A 114 18.40 3.63 1.68
CA ILE A 114 18.72 2.76 2.83
C ILE A 114 18.81 1.32 2.30
N SER A 115 19.95 0.67 2.52
CA SER A 115 20.21 -0.66 1.98
C SER A 115 19.44 -1.78 2.68
N PHE A 116 19.02 -1.58 3.93
CA PHE A 116 18.23 -2.56 4.69
C PHE A 116 16.88 -1.95 5.07
N LYS A 117 15.78 -2.55 4.64
CA LYS A 117 14.44 -2.05 4.93
C LYS A 117 13.46 -3.19 5.21
N PRO A 118 12.87 -3.27 6.41
CA PRO A 118 11.70 -4.10 6.65
C PRO A 118 10.47 -3.52 5.93
N ARG A 119 9.62 -4.40 5.40
CA ARG A 119 8.32 -4.11 4.79
C ARG A 119 7.32 -5.22 5.08
N ASP A 120 6.08 -4.99 4.69
CA ASP A 120 4.96 -5.94 4.82
C ASP A 120 4.85 -6.51 6.25
N TYR A 121 5.05 -5.66 7.26
CA TYR A 121 4.84 -6.09 8.63
C TYR A 121 3.34 -6.33 8.83
N LEU A 122 2.99 -7.48 9.38
CA LEU A 122 1.60 -7.87 9.61
C LEU A 122 1.50 -8.62 10.93
N LEU A 123 0.76 -8.03 11.87
CA LEU A 123 0.30 -8.73 13.05
C LEU A 123 -1.06 -9.35 12.74
N SER A 124 -1.16 -10.67 12.91
CA SER A 124 -2.38 -11.42 12.60
C SER A 124 -2.72 -12.46 13.66
N VAL A 125 -3.97 -12.87 13.68
CA VAL A 125 -4.48 -13.96 14.49
C VAL A 125 -4.66 -15.21 13.63
N THR A 126 -4.00 -16.29 14.02
CA THR A 126 -4.17 -17.61 13.42
C THR A 126 -5.49 -18.26 13.85
N PRO A 127 -6.03 -19.26 13.11
CA PRO A 127 -7.22 -20.01 13.52
C PRO A 127 -7.12 -20.65 14.92
N ALA A 128 -5.89 -20.97 15.36
CA ALA A 128 -5.61 -21.54 16.67
C ALA A 128 -5.65 -20.52 17.82
N GLY A 129 -5.94 -19.24 17.55
CA GLY A 129 -5.98 -18.19 18.57
C GLY A 129 -4.58 -17.69 18.98
N ILE A 130 -3.58 -17.88 18.12
CA ILE A 130 -2.17 -17.48 18.36
C ILE A 130 -1.85 -16.24 17.52
N LEU A 131 -1.15 -15.27 18.10
CA LEU A 131 -0.65 -14.10 17.38
C LEU A 131 0.53 -14.49 16.51
N ASN A 132 0.53 -14.05 15.26
CA ASN A 132 1.60 -14.23 14.30
C ASN A 132 2.10 -12.86 13.82
N LEU A 133 3.40 -12.62 13.97
CA LEU A 133 4.09 -11.50 13.34
C LEU A 133 4.76 -12.01 12.07
N GLN A 134 4.31 -11.48 10.93
CA GLN A 134 4.97 -11.65 9.64
C GLN A 134 5.70 -10.36 9.27
N VAL A 135 6.90 -10.48 8.71
CA VAL A 135 7.67 -9.33 8.21
C VAL A 135 8.62 -9.78 7.12
N THR A 136 8.84 -8.94 6.11
CA THR A 136 9.86 -9.15 5.09
C THR A 136 10.98 -8.12 5.25
N ALA A 137 12.23 -8.58 5.37
CA ALA A 137 13.40 -7.71 5.32
C ALA A 137 14.00 -7.70 3.92
N ASP A 138 14.08 -6.52 3.33
CA ASP A 138 14.73 -6.30 2.04
C ASP A 138 16.15 -5.79 2.23
N ILE A 139 17.10 -6.42 1.53
CA ILE A 139 18.45 -5.90 1.33
C ILE A 139 18.55 -5.47 -0.13
N PHE A 140 18.80 -4.18 -0.35
CA PHE A 140 18.79 -3.53 -1.64
C PHE A 140 20.12 -2.81 -1.91
N GLY A 141 20.64 -2.98 -3.12
CA GLY A 141 21.84 -2.29 -3.57
C GLY A 141 22.54 -3.01 -4.73
N PRO A 142 23.74 -2.55 -5.10
CA PRO A 142 24.55 -3.22 -6.12
C PRO A 142 25.01 -4.59 -5.61
N SER A 143 24.74 -5.64 -6.39
CA SER A 143 25.25 -7.00 -6.15
C SER A 143 25.03 -7.56 -4.72
N VAL A 144 23.85 -7.35 -4.14
CA VAL A 144 23.55 -7.74 -2.75
C VAL A 144 23.10 -9.20 -2.59
N ILE A 145 23.01 -9.97 -3.69
CA ILE A 145 22.62 -11.38 -3.64
C ILE A 145 23.76 -12.19 -3.00
N ASN A 146 23.49 -12.75 -1.83
CA ASN A 146 24.44 -13.56 -1.06
C ASN A 146 23.74 -14.80 -0.51
N ASN A 147 24.26 -16.00 -0.81
CA ASN A 147 23.70 -17.27 -0.33
C ASN A 147 24.30 -17.74 1.00
N ASP A 148 25.45 -17.20 1.38
CA ASP A 148 26.11 -17.50 2.66
C ASP A 148 25.58 -16.60 3.79
N ARG A 149 24.86 -15.52 3.43
CA ARG A 149 24.28 -14.58 4.39
C ARG A 149 23.23 -15.25 5.27
N VAL A 150 23.37 -15.08 6.57
CA VAL A 150 22.36 -15.43 7.57
C VAL A 150 21.71 -14.15 8.09
N VAL A 151 20.41 -14.03 7.87
CA VAL A 151 19.58 -12.96 8.43
C VAL A 151 18.70 -13.55 9.52
N THR A 152 18.70 -12.94 10.69
CA THR A 152 17.92 -13.41 11.84
C THR A 152 16.99 -12.31 12.32
N LEU A 153 15.70 -12.61 12.42
CA LEU A 153 14.72 -11.76 13.09
C LEU A 153 14.85 -11.95 14.60
N HIS A 154 14.77 -10.87 15.36
CA HIS A 154 14.65 -10.87 16.82
C HIS A 154 13.46 -10.02 17.23
N TRP A 155 12.85 -10.31 18.39
CA TRP A 155 11.73 -9.53 18.90
C TRP A 155 11.68 -9.46 20.42
N ALA A 156 10.93 -8.47 20.90
CA ALA A 156 10.60 -8.27 22.30
C ALA A 156 9.10 -8.49 22.52
N ASP A 157 8.75 -9.06 23.68
CA ASP A 157 7.36 -9.22 24.10
C ASP A 157 6.78 -7.87 24.53
N ARG A 158 5.47 -7.78 24.69
CA ARG A 158 4.77 -6.54 25.05
C ARG A 158 5.23 -5.93 26.38
N GLN A 159 5.50 -6.79 27.37
CA GLN A 159 5.77 -6.37 28.76
C GLN A 159 7.27 -6.37 29.12
N SER A 160 8.15 -6.68 28.17
CA SER A 160 9.57 -6.87 28.44
C SER A 160 10.42 -6.57 27.20
N THR A 161 11.66 -6.13 27.40
CA THR A 161 12.64 -5.95 26.32
C THR A 161 13.16 -7.28 25.76
N THR A 162 12.84 -8.39 26.41
CA THR A 162 13.09 -9.76 25.96
C THR A 162 11.80 -10.55 26.03
N CYS A 163 11.71 -11.63 25.27
CA CYS A 163 10.55 -12.49 25.40
C CYS A 163 10.64 -13.47 26.56
N ALA A 164 9.49 -14.00 26.98
CA ALA A 164 9.35 -14.90 28.13
C ALA A 164 10.23 -16.16 28.05
N SER A 165 10.56 -16.65 26.85
CA SER A 165 11.43 -17.83 26.66
C SER A 165 12.93 -17.50 26.60
N GLY A 166 13.30 -16.22 26.51
CA GLY A 166 14.70 -15.78 26.32
C GLY A 166 15.30 -16.11 24.94
N ALA A 167 14.56 -16.79 24.06
CA ALA A 167 15.02 -17.32 22.76
C ALA A 167 14.28 -16.70 21.57
N CYS A 168 14.01 -15.38 21.61
CA CYS A 168 13.22 -14.71 20.58
C CYS A 168 14.04 -14.29 19.39
N SER A 169 14.44 -15.31 18.64
CA SER A 169 15.03 -15.18 17.34
C SER A 169 14.48 -16.23 16.38
N ALA A 170 14.47 -15.91 15.09
CA ALA A 170 14.00 -16.81 14.06
C ALA A 170 14.76 -16.63 12.74
N SER A 171 14.97 -17.75 12.05
CA SER A 171 15.43 -17.78 10.67
C SER A 171 14.28 -17.46 9.71
N PRO A 172 14.57 -16.97 8.49
CA PRO A 172 13.55 -16.70 7.49
C PRO A 172 12.84 -18.00 7.09
N VAL A 173 11.53 -17.91 6.87
CA VAL A 173 10.72 -18.99 6.28
C VAL A 173 10.88 -19.05 4.76
N SER A 174 11.34 -17.96 4.12
CA SER A 174 11.68 -17.93 2.70
C SER A 174 12.68 -16.81 2.37
N THR A 175 13.46 -17.04 1.31
CA THR A 175 14.39 -16.06 0.74
C THR A 175 14.15 -15.96 -0.76
N THR A 176 14.08 -14.75 -1.30
CA THR A 176 13.89 -14.49 -2.73
C THR A 176 14.89 -13.46 -3.23
N SER A 177 15.25 -13.53 -4.52
CA SER A 177 16.26 -12.67 -5.14
C SER A 177 15.75 -12.07 -6.45
N LYS A 178 16.01 -10.78 -6.67
CA LYS A 178 15.79 -10.07 -7.94
C LYS A 178 17.11 -9.47 -8.41
N THR A 179 17.61 -9.95 -9.55
CA THR A 179 18.95 -9.63 -10.06
C THR A 179 18.97 -8.45 -11.05
N THR A 180 17.81 -7.92 -11.45
CA THR A 180 17.74 -6.84 -12.44
C THR A 180 16.62 -5.87 -12.12
N LEU A 181 16.92 -4.86 -11.30
CA LEU A 181 16.04 -3.70 -11.14
C LEU A 181 16.36 -2.67 -12.22
N ARG A 182 15.37 -1.83 -12.60
CA ARG A 182 15.52 -0.84 -13.70
C ARG A 182 16.69 0.14 -13.50
N ASN A 183 17.15 0.31 -12.27
CA ASN A 183 18.27 1.17 -11.89
C ASN A 183 19.62 0.43 -11.77
N GLY A 184 19.71 -0.83 -12.22
CA GLY A 184 20.94 -1.64 -12.16
C GLY A 184 21.23 -2.26 -10.79
N ASN A 185 20.38 -2.03 -9.79
CA ASN A 185 20.52 -2.64 -8.47
C ASN A 185 19.90 -4.05 -8.43
N THR A 186 20.22 -4.75 -7.35
CA THR A 186 19.66 -6.05 -6.98
C THR A 186 18.92 -5.96 -5.65
N LEU A 187 18.04 -6.92 -5.39
CA LEU A 187 17.26 -7.02 -4.16
C LEU A 187 17.25 -8.47 -3.69
N GLN A 188 17.52 -8.69 -2.40
CA GLN A 188 17.31 -9.97 -1.75
C GLN A 188 16.36 -9.78 -0.56
N SER A 189 15.26 -10.52 -0.55
CA SER A 189 14.19 -10.41 0.43
C SER A 189 14.14 -11.65 1.32
N TYR A 190 13.99 -11.44 2.62
CA TYR A 190 13.93 -12.47 3.66
C TYR A 190 12.59 -12.38 4.39
N THR A 191 11.74 -13.39 4.27
CA THR A 191 10.41 -13.40 4.92
C THR A 191 10.49 -14.17 6.22
N PHE A 192 9.91 -13.62 7.28
CA PHE A 192 9.83 -14.23 8.61
C PHE A 192 8.37 -14.37 9.03
N SER A 193 8.08 -15.40 9.82
CA SER A 193 6.77 -15.60 10.43
C SER A 193 6.97 -16.25 11.79
N VAL A 194 6.64 -15.53 12.85
CA VAL A 194 6.87 -15.96 14.24
C VAL A 194 5.59 -15.86 15.06
N ASN A 195 5.43 -16.80 15.98
CA ASN A 195 4.23 -16.90 16.82
C ASN A 195 4.53 -16.47 18.25
N ALA A 196 3.57 -15.79 18.87
CA ALA A 196 3.54 -15.50 20.30
C ALA A 196 2.16 -15.79 20.87
N SER A 197 2.11 -16.15 22.16
CA SER A 197 0.84 -16.15 22.87
C SER A 197 0.26 -14.73 22.94
N ALA A 198 -1.06 -14.60 23.01
CA ALA A 198 -1.68 -13.27 23.14
C ALA A 198 -1.28 -12.52 24.41
N THR A 199 -0.90 -13.22 25.47
CA THR A 199 -0.36 -12.61 26.69
C THR A 199 1.04 -12.03 26.46
N ALA A 200 1.92 -12.78 25.79
CA ALA A 200 3.30 -12.35 25.51
C ALA A 200 3.33 -11.24 24.46
N SER A 201 2.67 -11.48 23.32
CA SER A 201 2.53 -10.55 22.20
C SER A 201 3.87 -9.98 21.73
N PHE A 202 3.87 -8.83 21.05
CA PHE A 202 5.06 -8.19 20.49
C PHE A 202 5.06 -6.71 20.86
N SER A 203 6.23 -6.14 21.18
CA SER A 203 6.42 -4.68 21.33
C SER A 203 7.32 -4.09 20.26
N SER A 204 8.32 -4.86 19.82
CA SER A 204 9.24 -4.44 18.77
C SER A 204 9.98 -5.62 18.15
N PHE A 205 10.58 -5.42 16.99
CA PHE A 205 11.48 -6.35 16.35
C PHE A 205 12.72 -5.66 15.78
N TRP A 206 13.76 -6.44 15.50
CA TRP A 206 14.99 -5.99 14.82
C TRP A 206 15.64 -7.19 14.12
N PHE A 207 16.73 -6.94 13.39
CA PHE A 207 17.44 -8.00 12.69
C PHE A 207 18.92 -8.00 13.01
N THR A 208 19.55 -9.15 12.84
CA THR A 208 20.99 -9.28 12.70
C THR A 208 21.32 -9.85 11.33
N VAL A 209 22.40 -9.37 10.74
CA VAL A 209 22.91 -9.83 9.43
C VAL A 209 24.34 -10.29 9.61
N ASP A 210 24.57 -11.57 9.33
CA ASP A 210 25.87 -12.19 9.19
C ASP A 210 26.11 -12.44 7.70
N GLU A 211 27.00 -11.66 7.08
CA GLU A 211 27.27 -11.76 5.64
C GLU A 211 28.01 -13.04 5.23
N VAL A 212 28.69 -13.71 6.16
CA VAL A 212 29.55 -14.87 5.86
C VAL A 212 28.98 -16.17 6.43
N GLY A 213 27.99 -16.08 7.31
CA GLY A 213 27.31 -17.23 7.92
C GLY A 213 28.17 -17.99 8.94
N ASN A 214 29.26 -17.38 9.42
CA ASN A 214 30.20 -17.98 10.36
C ASN A 214 30.17 -17.35 11.76
N GLY A 215 29.25 -16.42 12.00
CA GLY A 215 29.08 -15.67 13.23
C GLY A 215 30.07 -14.51 13.41
N ALA A 216 30.93 -14.22 12.44
CA ALA A 216 31.86 -13.09 12.50
C ALA A 216 31.24 -11.82 11.92
N ASN A 217 31.57 -10.66 12.52
CA ASN A 217 31.15 -9.33 12.04
C ASN A 217 29.63 -9.17 11.85
N VAL A 218 28.83 -9.81 12.71
CA VAL A 218 27.38 -9.69 12.70
C VAL A 218 26.97 -8.23 12.90
N THR A 219 26.22 -7.69 11.95
CA THR A 219 25.68 -6.32 12.02
C THR A 219 24.27 -6.34 12.58
N THR A 220 23.89 -5.30 13.31
CA THR A 220 22.53 -5.15 13.86
C THR A 220 21.76 -4.11 13.05
N GLN A 221 20.54 -4.46 12.65
CA GLN A 221 19.61 -3.62 11.90
C GLN A 221 18.40 -3.33 12.79
N ASN A 222 18.51 -2.28 13.61
CA ASN A 222 17.56 -1.95 14.67
C ASN A 222 17.07 -0.49 14.60
N ASN A 223 16.85 0.03 13.38
CA ASN A 223 16.29 1.36 13.18
C ASN A 223 17.06 2.47 13.94
N GLY A 224 18.39 2.48 13.83
CA GLY A 224 19.23 3.47 14.51
C GLY A 224 19.29 3.33 16.03
N GLY A 225 18.98 2.16 16.59
CA GLY A 225 18.97 1.88 18.02
C GLY A 225 17.58 1.77 18.65
N GLY A 226 16.52 2.17 17.94
CA GLY A 226 15.15 2.22 18.47
C GLY A 226 14.32 0.95 18.29
N ASN A 227 14.81 -0.05 17.54
CA ASN A 227 14.03 -1.17 17.01
C ASN A 227 12.86 -0.71 16.11
N TYR A 228 12.15 -1.66 15.51
CA TYR A 228 10.91 -1.42 14.79
C TYR A 228 9.72 -1.69 15.72
N PRO A 229 8.91 -0.68 16.06
CA PRO A 229 7.80 -0.86 17.00
C PRO A 229 6.70 -1.74 16.39
N VAL A 230 6.04 -2.53 17.23
CA VAL A 230 4.84 -3.28 16.90
C VAL A 230 3.70 -2.74 17.74
N ASP A 231 2.66 -2.24 17.07
CA ASP A 231 1.40 -1.93 17.72
C ASP A 231 0.57 -3.20 17.82
N ASP A 232 0.44 -3.72 19.03
CA ASP A 232 -0.27 -4.97 19.29
C ASP A 232 -1.73 -4.77 19.70
N LEU A 233 -2.24 -3.54 19.62
CA LEU A 233 -3.63 -3.23 19.93
C LEU A 233 -4.59 -3.74 18.86
N ILE A 234 -4.12 -3.88 17.62
CA ILE A 234 -4.92 -4.28 16.46
C ILE A 234 -4.19 -5.40 15.72
N ALA A 235 -4.87 -6.52 15.49
CA ALA A 235 -4.34 -7.63 14.72
C ALA A 235 -5.35 -8.08 13.67
N ASN A 236 -4.91 -8.30 12.43
CA ASN A 236 -5.77 -8.79 11.38
C ASN A 236 -6.25 -10.23 11.68
N VAL A 237 -7.45 -10.60 11.21
CA VAL A 237 -7.97 -11.98 11.33
C VAL A 237 -8.21 -12.57 9.94
N PRO A 238 -7.14 -13.01 9.21
CA PRO A 238 -7.27 -13.46 7.83
C PRO A 238 -8.29 -14.59 7.63
N ALA A 239 -8.36 -15.53 8.57
CA ALA A 239 -9.26 -16.69 8.50
C ALA A 239 -10.75 -16.32 8.50
N TYR A 240 -11.09 -15.08 8.88
CA TYR A 240 -12.46 -14.58 8.89
C TYR A 240 -12.62 -13.22 8.19
N SER A 241 -11.65 -12.87 7.35
CA SER A 241 -11.67 -11.70 6.46
C SER A 241 -11.80 -12.15 5.00
N CYS A 242 -12.18 -11.23 4.12
CA CYS A 242 -12.32 -11.43 2.68
C CYS A 242 -13.34 -12.51 2.25
N GLY A 243 -14.30 -12.85 3.10
CA GLY A 243 -15.43 -13.68 2.70
C GLY A 243 -16.36 -12.89 1.77
N ILE A 244 -16.54 -13.34 0.53
CA ILE A 244 -17.53 -12.77 -0.40
C ILE A 244 -18.93 -13.00 0.19
N LEU A 245 -19.71 -11.94 0.31
CA LEU A 245 -21.07 -11.99 0.85
C LEU A 245 -22.09 -11.89 -0.28
N SER A 246 -23.30 -12.39 -0.02
CA SER A 246 -24.45 -12.20 -0.90
C SER A 246 -25.24 -10.97 -0.45
N GLY A 247 -25.70 -10.15 -1.38
CA GLY A 247 -26.52 -8.97 -1.08
C GLY A 247 -25.79 -7.67 -1.41
N THR A 248 -25.91 -6.67 -0.54
CA THR A 248 -25.31 -5.34 -0.70
C THR A 248 -23.88 -5.23 -0.21
N ASP A 249 -23.35 -6.29 0.41
CA ASP A 249 -22.00 -6.33 0.95
C ASP A 249 -21.13 -7.24 0.09
N ILE A 250 -19.91 -6.80 -0.17
CA ILE A 250 -18.96 -7.50 -1.05
C ILE A 250 -17.87 -8.24 -0.28
N ALA A 251 -17.61 -7.83 0.95
CA ALA A 251 -16.57 -8.42 1.79
C ALA A 251 -16.92 -8.30 3.27
N ARG A 252 -16.65 -9.37 4.01
CA ARG A 252 -16.51 -9.33 5.46
C ARG A 252 -15.06 -9.07 5.83
N ILE A 253 -14.81 -8.11 6.71
CA ILE A 253 -13.47 -7.75 7.17
C ILE A 253 -13.46 -7.82 8.71
N THR A 254 -12.60 -8.68 9.27
CA THR A 254 -12.53 -8.95 10.72
C THR A 254 -11.16 -8.60 11.29
N THR A 255 -11.14 -7.87 12.40
CA THR A 255 -9.94 -7.55 13.19
C THR A 255 -10.11 -8.02 14.62
N ALA A 256 -8.99 -8.28 15.29
CA ALA A 256 -8.91 -8.51 16.72
C ALA A 256 -8.39 -7.24 17.37
N VAL A 257 -9.19 -6.65 18.26
CA VAL A 257 -8.83 -5.46 19.03
C VAL A 257 -8.56 -5.89 20.47
N ARG A 258 -7.40 -5.50 20.99
CA ARG A 258 -6.98 -5.87 22.33
C ARG A 258 -7.88 -5.23 23.40
N THR A 259 -8.23 -5.99 24.43
CA THR A 259 -9.20 -5.57 25.48
C THR A 259 -8.73 -5.80 26.91
N ASP A 260 -7.51 -6.29 27.12
CA ASP A 260 -6.92 -6.49 28.46
C ASP A 260 -6.16 -5.24 28.98
N GLY A 261 -6.37 -4.08 28.35
CA GLY A 261 -5.82 -2.79 28.75
C GLY A 261 -6.76 -1.98 29.65
N ALA A 262 -6.24 -0.89 30.23
CA ALA A 262 -7.03 0.00 31.09
C ALA A 262 -8.11 0.80 30.34
N THR A 263 -7.98 0.91 29.01
CA THR A 263 -8.93 1.64 28.15
C THR A 263 -9.42 0.70 27.06
N GLN A 264 -10.75 0.64 26.89
CA GLN A 264 -11.37 -0.07 25.77
C GLN A 264 -11.43 0.85 24.55
N ALA A 265 -11.44 0.24 23.36
CA ALA A 265 -11.65 1.00 22.13
C ALA A 265 -13.04 1.67 22.16
N SER A 266 -13.07 2.98 21.94
CA SER A 266 -14.31 3.76 21.86
C SER A 266 -14.92 3.76 20.45
N ASP A 267 -14.09 3.54 19.44
CA ASP A 267 -14.49 3.41 18.04
C ASP A 267 -13.58 2.40 17.35
N VAL A 268 -14.15 1.61 16.46
CA VAL A 268 -13.43 0.68 15.59
C VAL A 268 -14.03 0.81 14.20
N SER A 269 -13.18 1.04 13.21
CA SER A 269 -13.62 1.27 11.84
C SER A 269 -12.70 0.59 10.83
N VAL A 270 -13.23 0.40 9.63
CA VAL A 270 -12.50 -0.10 8.47
C VAL A 270 -12.60 0.92 7.38
N GLU A 271 -11.46 1.41 6.93
CA GLU A 271 -11.36 2.14 5.69
C GLU A 271 -11.06 1.15 4.57
N ALA A 272 -11.93 1.13 3.57
CA ALA A 272 -11.91 0.19 2.47
C ALA A 272 -11.85 0.95 1.16
N MET A 273 -10.84 0.63 0.35
CA MET A 273 -10.67 1.17 -1.00
C MET A 273 -10.99 0.07 -2.02
N LEU A 274 -12.05 0.31 -2.76
CA LEU A 274 -12.56 -0.52 -3.85
C LEU A 274 -11.99 -0.04 -5.17
N GLN A 275 -11.00 -0.77 -5.70
CA GLN A 275 -10.41 -0.42 -6.99
C GLN A 275 -11.04 -1.23 -8.11
N ASN A 276 -11.71 -0.55 -9.05
CA ASN A 276 -12.17 -1.14 -10.29
C ASN A 276 -11.07 -1.02 -11.36
N ARG A 277 -10.60 -2.16 -11.89
CA ARG A 277 -9.57 -2.15 -12.94
C ARG A 277 -10.09 -1.74 -14.31
N VAL A 278 -11.39 -1.90 -14.59
CA VAL A 278 -11.98 -1.62 -15.90
C VAL A 278 -12.32 -0.13 -16.04
N SER A 279 -13.01 0.44 -15.04
CA SER A 279 -13.39 1.86 -15.06
C SER A 279 -12.31 2.79 -14.54
N MET A 280 -11.20 2.24 -14.00
CA MET A 280 -10.13 3.00 -13.35
C MET A 280 -10.57 3.92 -12.22
N THR A 281 -11.73 3.63 -11.63
CA THR A 281 -12.24 4.33 -10.46
C THR A 281 -11.81 3.61 -9.18
N ALA A 282 -11.62 4.39 -8.12
CA ALA A 282 -11.42 3.88 -6.77
C ALA A 282 -12.45 4.54 -5.85
N ASP A 283 -13.29 3.74 -5.21
CA ASP A 283 -14.24 4.22 -4.21
C ASP A 283 -13.67 3.96 -2.81
N LEU A 284 -13.62 5.01 -2.01
CA LEU A 284 -13.16 4.97 -0.64
C LEU A 284 -14.37 5.01 0.29
N THR A 285 -14.47 4.04 1.20
CA THR A 285 -15.57 3.95 2.15
C THR A 285 -15.03 3.65 3.54
N THR A 286 -15.48 4.40 4.54
CA THR A 286 -15.24 4.08 5.94
C THR A 286 -16.49 3.46 6.55
N VAL A 287 -16.33 2.30 7.20
CA VAL A 287 -17.43 1.57 7.83
C VAL A 287 -17.10 1.31 9.30
N SER A 288 -18.03 1.60 10.20
CA SER A 288 -17.90 1.22 11.61
C SER A 288 -17.93 -0.31 11.75
N ALA A 289 -17.00 -0.85 12.52
CA ALA A 289 -16.96 -2.27 12.85
C ALA A 289 -17.68 -2.51 14.19
N SER A 290 -18.46 -3.60 14.25
CA SER A 290 -19.17 -3.99 15.47
C SER A 290 -18.51 -5.20 16.13
N PRO A 291 -18.53 -5.31 17.47
CA PRO A 291 -18.11 -6.53 18.15
C PRO A 291 -18.85 -7.76 17.61
N GLY A 292 -18.13 -8.84 17.39
CA GLY A 292 -18.68 -10.07 16.81
C GLY A 292 -17.90 -11.30 17.21
N THR A 293 -18.30 -12.45 16.66
CA THR A 293 -17.57 -13.71 16.81
C THR A 293 -16.78 -14.01 15.55
N ALA A 294 -15.63 -14.67 15.71
CA ALA A 294 -14.88 -15.27 14.62
C ALA A 294 -15.00 -16.80 14.75
N PRO A 295 -16.03 -17.44 14.17
CA PRO A 295 -16.38 -18.84 14.45
C PRO A 295 -15.30 -19.86 14.05
N PHE A 296 -14.34 -19.46 13.22
CA PHE A 296 -13.21 -20.29 12.78
C PHE A 296 -11.90 -19.96 13.50
N VAL A 297 -11.95 -19.11 14.52
CA VAL A 297 -10.81 -18.69 15.31
C VAL A 297 -11.06 -19.05 16.77
N SER A 298 -10.11 -19.74 17.39
CA SER A 298 -10.18 -20.06 18.81
C SER A 298 -10.23 -18.77 19.64
N PRO A 299 -11.07 -18.69 20.68
CA PRO A 299 -11.19 -17.48 21.50
C PRO A 299 -9.84 -17.05 22.09
N ILE A 300 -9.58 -15.74 22.09
CA ILE A 300 -8.37 -15.14 22.67
C ILE A 300 -8.82 -14.17 23.76
N PRO A 301 -8.67 -14.50 25.06
CA PRO A 301 -9.21 -13.68 26.15
C PRO A 301 -8.74 -12.21 26.13
N GLN A 302 -7.56 -11.95 25.59
CA GLN A 302 -6.95 -10.63 25.50
C GLN A 302 -7.50 -9.78 24.34
N TYR A 303 -8.28 -10.36 23.42
CA TYR A 303 -8.79 -9.67 22.23
C TYR A 303 -10.30 -9.88 22.06
N THR A 304 -10.97 -8.83 21.60
CA THR A 304 -12.35 -8.88 21.10
C THR A 304 -12.32 -8.74 19.58
N PHE A 305 -13.08 -9.58 18.88
CA PHE A 305 -13.20 -9.49 17.43
C PHE A 305 -14.22 -8.42 17.04
N TYR A 306 -13.85 -7.60 16.06
CA TYR A 306 -14.71 -6.63 15.43
C TYR A 306 -14.83 -6.96 13.95
N THR A 307 -16.06 -6.89 13.44
CA THR A 307 -16.37 -7.19 12.04
C THR A 307 -17.04 -5.99 11.39
N ALA A 308 -16.55 -5.61 10.22
CA ALA A 308 -17.22 -4.70 9.31
C ALA A 308 -17.69 -5.44 8.06
N LEU A 309 -18.85 -5.03 7.56
CA LEU A 309 -19.39 -5.47 6.28
C LEU A 309 -19.15 -4.34 5.29
N ILE A 310 -18.36 -4.61 4.26
CA ILE A 310 -18.01 -3.59 3.27
C ILE A 310 -19.11 -3.56 2.22
N PRO A 311 -19.84 -2.44 2.08
CA PRO A 311 -20.87 -2.31 1.08
C PRO A 311 -20.24 -2.25 -0.31
N GLY A 312 -20.93 -2.78 -1.30
CA GLY A 312 -20.52 -2.71 -2.70
C GLY A 312 -21.40 -3.52 -3.62
N ASP A 313 -21.16 -3.39 -4.92
CA ASP A 313 -21.89 -4.17 -5.92
C ASP A 313 -21.14 -5.48 -6.26
N THR A 314 -21.73 -6.60 -5.84
CA THR A 314 -21.24 -7.96 -6.13
C THR A 314 -21.19 -8.31 -7.63
N ASN A 315 -21.80 -7.50 -8.50
CA ASN A 315 -21.76 -7.68 -9.95
C ASN A 315 -20.54 -7.05 -10.63
N LEU A 316 -19.68 -6.34 -9.89
CA LEU A 316 -18.51 -5.69 -10.46
C LEU A 316 -17.34 -6.68 -10.62
N PHE A 317 -16.85 -6.81 -11.85
CA PHE A 317 -15.76 -7.71 -12.23
C PHE A 317 -14.38 -7.07 -11.98
N CYS A 318 -13.38 -7.89 -11.64
CA CYS A 318 -11.97 -7.50 -11.48
C CYS A 318 -11.72 -6.37 -10.44
N GLN A 319 -12.37 -6.44 -9.28
CA GLN A 319 -12.11 -5.52 -8.17
C GLN A 319 -11.04 -6.04 -7.20
N TYR A 320 -10.22 -5.11 -6.71
CA TYR A 320 -9.32 -5.33 -5.58
C TYR A 320 -9.81 -4.51 -4.40
N LEU A 321 -9.94 -5.18 -3.26
CA LEU A 321 -10.21 -4.51 -2.00
C LEU A 321 -8.90 -4.36 -1.24
N ASN A 322 -8.52 -3.11 -1.02
CA ASN A 322 -7.50 -2.75 -0.05
C ASN A 322 -8.23 -2.23 1.19
N TYR A 323 -7.73 -2.54 2.38
CA TYR A 323 -8.34 -2.03 3.61
C TYR A 323 -7.33 -1.79 4.71
N GLU A 324 -7.67 -0.87 5.60
CA GLU A 324 -6.96 -0.55 6.82
C GLU A 324 -7.95 -0.52 7.98
N PHE A 325 -7.55 -1.11 9.11
CA PHE A 325 -8.34 -1.07 10.34
C PHE A 325 -7.88 0.09 11.22
N SER A 326 -8.81 0.75 11.87
CA SER A 326 -8.54 1.75 12.89
C SER A 326 -9.28 1.42 14.18
N ALA A 327 -8.65 1.66 15.32
CA ALA A 327 -9.30 1.61 16.63
C ALA A 327 -8.84 2.79 17.49
N THR A 328 -9.78 3.43 18.18
CA THR A 328 -9.51 4.62 19.00
C THR A 328 -9.52 4.28 20.48
N PHE A 329 -8.41 4.52 21.16
CA PHE A 329 -8.23 4.32 22.60
C PHE A 329 -7.93 5.66 23.27
N ALA A 330 -8.72 6.05 24.27
CA ALA A 330 -8.53 7.32 25.00
C ALA A 330 -8.39 8.57 24.08
N GLY A 331 -9.06 8.55 22.92
CA GLY A 331 -8.99 9.64 21.93
C GLY A 331 -7.79 9.58 20.98
N ILE A 332 -6.94 8.55 21.05
CA ILE A 332 -5.84 8.30 20.11
C ILE A 332 -6.25 7.17 19.17
N THR A 333 -6.20 7.44 17.86
CA THR A 333 -6.50 6.44 16.83
C THR A 333 -5.23 5.70 16.44
N HIS A 334 -5.30 4.38 16.55
CA HIS A 334 -4.28 3.44 16.11
C HIS A 334 -4.73 2.80 14.81
N THR A 335 -3.83 2.68 13.83
CA THR A 335 -4.12 2.04 12.55
C THR A 335 -3.32 0.75 12.41
N GLY A 336 -3.97 -0.30 11.89
CA GLY A 336 -3.28 -1.52 11.47
C GLY A 336 -2.51 -1.29 10.16
N PRO A 337 -1.67 -2.22 9.72
CA PRO A 337 -1.03 -2.13 8.42
C PRO A 337 -2.06 -2.12 7.29
N LEU A 338 -1.83 -1.32 6.24
CA LEU A 338 -2.62 -1.36 5.01
C LEU A 338 -2.46 -2.73 4.34
N LEU A 339 -3.59 -3.39 4.05
CA LEU A 339 -3.61 -4.70 3.44
C LEU A 339 -3.97 -4.58 1.95
N GLU A 340 -2.94 -4.49 1.12
CA GLU A 340 -3.06 -4.38 -0.33
C GLU A 340 -3.42 -5.71 -0.99
N GLY A 341 -4.39 -5.69 -1.91
CA GLY A 341 -4.84 -6.84 -2.68
C GLY A 341 -5.38 -7.98 -1.82
N ALA A 342 -5.69 -7.70 -0.55
CA ALA A 342 -5.97 -8.71 0.46
C ALA A 342 -7.22 -9.54 0.13
N CYS A 343 -8.21 -8.91 -0.52
CA CYS A 343 -9.35 -9.64 -1.06
C CYS A 343 -9.37 -9.52 -2.59
N SER A 344 -9.26 -10.66 -3.27
CA SER A 344 -9.58 -10.75 -4.70
C SER A 344 -11.06 -11.09 -4.83
N ILE A 345 -11.87 -10.13 -5.26
CA ILE A 345 -13.29 -10.36 -5.53
C ILE A 345 -13.39 -10.87 -6.97
N ARG A 346 -13.50 -12.20 -7.12
CA ARG A 346 -13.75 -12.85 -8.41
C ARG A 346 -15.16 -13.40 -8.42
N ALA A 347 -16.01 -12.90 -9.31
CA ALA A 347 -17.30 -13.51 -9.56
C ALA A 347 -17.12 -14.97 -10.03
N ILE A 348 -17.89 -15.90 -9.45
CA ILE A 348 -17.81 -17.36 -9.71
C ILE A 348 -18.23 -17.74 -11.14
N LYS A 349 -18.73 -16.81 -11.94
CA LYS A 349 -19.09 -17.03 -13.34
C LYS A 349 -18.21 -16.18 -14.25
N ILE A 350 -17.40 -16.86 -15.08
CA ILE A 350 -16.60 -16.36 -16.21
C ILE A 350 -15.14 -16.00 -15.83
N GLN A 351 -14.24 -16.94 -16.15
CA GLN A 351 -12.86 -17.01 -15.70
C GLN A 351 -11.84 -16.32 -16.65
N VAL A 352 -12.26 -15.49 -17.61
CA VAL A 352 -11.44 -15.20 -18.82
C VAL A 352 -10.93 -13.75 -18.96
N ALA A 353 -11.34 -12.77 -18.15
CA ALA A 353 -11.08 -11.35 -18.51
C ALA A 353 -10.05 -10.56 -17.67
N CYS A 354 -9.54 -11.03 -16.54
CA CYS A 354 -8.66 -10.18 -15.70
C CYS A 354 -7.15 -10.26 -16.05
N SER A 355 -6.75 -10.84 -17.20
CA SER A 355 -5.32 -11.03 -17.57
C SER A 355 -4.90 -10.35 -18.88
N ALA A 356 -5.59 -9.29 -19.31
CA ALA A 356 -5.17 -8.51 -20.46
C ALA A 356 -5.69 -7.07 -20.38
N THR A 357 -4.84 -6.16 -19.90
CA THR A 357 -4.63 -4.76 -20.32
C THR A 357 -3.65 -4.13 -19.34
#